data_AF-A0A351HU95-F1
#
_entry.id   AF-A0A351HU95-F1
#
_cell.length_a   1.000
_cell.length_b   1.000
_cell.length_c   1.000
_cell.angle_alpha   90.00
_cell.angle_beta   90.00
_cell.angle_gamma   90.00
#
_symmetry.space_group_name_H-M   'P 1'
#
loop_
_entity.id
_entity.type
_entity.pdbx_description
1 polymer ?
#
loop_
_entity_poly.entity_id
_entity_poly.type
_entity_poly.pdbx_seq_one_letter_code
_entity_poly.pdbx_strand_id
1 'polypeptide(L)' 'MKVNILFPVLDEERRLEKGILKTLVFLKKNKLFDYQLTIIDNGSTDATEAISRRLCEKYKEVEYLKTPEKGVGVALRT' A
#
# COMPACT_ATOMS: atom_id res chain seq x y z
N MET A 1 8.13 -18.80 2.06
CA MET A 1 8.42 -17.77 1.04
C MET A 1 7.51 -16.58 1.33
N LYS A 2 8.08 -15.39 1.51
CA LYS A 2 7.31 -14.17 1.82
C LYS A 2 7.09 -13.39 0.53
N VAL A 3 5.84 -13.04 0.20
CA VAL A 3 5.50 -12.25 -0.99
C VAL A 3 5.24 -10.80 -0.59
N ASN A 4 5.93 -9.86 -1.22
CA ASN A 4 5.60 -8.44 -1.09
C ASN A 4 4.65 -8.01 -2.22
N ILE A 5 3.49 -7.46 -1.86
CA ILE A 5 2.45 -7.00 -2.77
C ILE A 5 2.49 -5.48 -2.78
N LEU A 6 2.88 -4.92 -3.92
CA LEU A 6 3.03 -3.48 -4.08
C LEU A 6 1.69 -2.85 -4.48
N PHE A 7 1.30 -1.78 -3.78
CA PHE A 7 0.10 -0.98 -4.03
C PHE A 7 0.52 0.43 -4.43
N PRO A 8 0.73 0.71 -5.73
CA PRO A 8 1.00 2.07 -6.20
C PRO A 8 -0.25 2.95 -6.05
N VAL A 9 -0.09 4.15 -5.50
CA VAL A 9 -1.18 5.10 -5.26
C VAL A 9 -0.76 6.52 -5.64
N LEU A 10 -1.73 7.29 -6.11
CA LEU A 10 -1.62 8.72 -6.37
C LEU A 10 -3.00 9.34 -6.22
N ASP A 11 -3.21 10.14 -5.18
CA ASP A 11 -4.47 10.81 -4.86
C ASP A 11 -5.69 9.85 -4.82
N GLU A 12 -5.56 8.78 -4.01
CA GLU A 12 -6.53 7.68 -3.90
C GLU A 12 -7.30 7.65 -2.57
N GLU A 13 -7.48 8.78 -1.89
CA GLU A 13 -8.05 8.86 -0.54
C GLU A 13 -9.41 8.14 -0.39
N ARG A 14 -10.22 8.11 -1.46
CA ARG A 14 -11.57 7.52 -1.46
C ARG A 14 -11.57 6.00 -1.57
N ARG A 15 -10.50 5.40 -2.08
CA ARG A 15 -10.44 3.97 -2.45
C ARG A 15 -9.39 3.20 -1.68
N LEU A 16 -8.32 3.86 -1.23
CA LEU A 16 -7.16 3.24 -0.60
C LEU A 16 -7.55 2.29 0.54
N GLU A 17 -8.23 2.79 1.57
CA GLU A 17 -8.54 1.99 2.77
C GLU A 17 -9.37 0.75 2.43
N LYS A 18 -10.41 0.91 1.60
CA LYS A 18 -11.25 -0.21 1.17
C LYS A 18 -10.46 -1.24 0.35
N GLY A 19 -9.53 -0.79 -0.50
CA GLY A 19 -8.67 -1.65 -1.30
C GLY A 19 -7.73 -2.50 -0.46
N ILE A 20 -7.04 -1.88 0.50
CA ILE A 20 -6.11 -2.56 1.41
C ILE A 20 -6.87 -3.55 2.30
N LEU A 21 -7.97 -3.13 2.93
CA LEU A 21 -8.76 -4.01 3.80
C LEU A 21 -9.29 -5.24 3.07
N LYS A 22 -9.81 -5.08 1.85
CA LYS A 22 -10.28 -6.21 1.04
C LYS A 22 -9.16 -7.20 0.74
N THR A 23 -7.97 -6.68 0.41
CA THR A 23 -6.80 -7.51 0.11
C THR A 23 -6.33 -8.27 1.34
N LEU A 24 -6.23 -7.62 2.49
CA LEU A 24 -5.89 -8.27 3.77
C LEU A 24 -6.88 -9.39 4.12
N VAL A 25 -8.19 -9.12 4.01
CA VAL A 25 -9.24 -10.12 4.26
C VAL A 25 -9.10 -11.31 3.31
N PHE A 26 -8.89 -11.06 2.02
CA PHE A 26 -8.71 -12.10 1.03
C PHE A 26 -7.49 -12.98 1.32
N LEU A 27 -6.32 -12.38 1.57
CA LEU A 27 -5.09 -13.11 1.83
C LEU A 27 -5.17 -13.92 3.14
N LYS A 28 -5.74 -13.32 4.19
CA LYS A 28 -5.94 -13.98 5.49
C LYS A 28 -6.91 -15.17 5.39
N LYS A 29 -8.02 -15.00 4.65
CA LYS A 29 -9.02 -16.06 4.49
C LYS A 29 -8.47 -17.27 3.74
N ASN A 30 -7.66 -17.04 2.71
CA ASN A 30 -7.16 -18.12 1.87
C ASN A 30 -5.85 -18.74 2.36
N LYS A 31 -5.21 -18.18 3.42
CA LYS A 31 -3.94 -18.67 4.01
C LYS A 31 -2.88 -19.02 2.95
N LEU A 32 -2.80 -18.23 1.89
CA LEU A 32 -2.03 -18.60 0.70
C LEU A 32 -0.53 -18.65 0.99
N PHE A 33 0.00 -17.65 1.70
CA PHE A 33 1.42 -17.49 2.02
C PHE A 33 1.60 -16.36 3.06
N ASP A 34 2.81 -16.26 3.63
CA ASP A 34 3.21 -15.07 4.38
C ASP A 34 3.37 -13.88 3.42
N TYR A 35 2.76 -12.75 3.74
CA TYR A 35 2.73 -11.59 2.86
C TYR A 35 3.08 -10.29 3.58
N GLN A 36 3.41 -9.30 2.78
CA GLN A 36 3.50 -7.89 3.14
C GLN A 36 2.84 -7.07 2.05
N LEU A 37 2.08 -6.04 2.42
CA LEU A 37 1.55 -5.05 1.50
C LEU A 37 2.37 -3.79 1.64
N THR A 38 2.95 -3.29 0.55
CA THR A 38 3.67 -2.01 0.55
C THR A 38 2.89 -1.01 -0.29
N ILE A 39 2.35 0.02 0.35
CA ILE A 39 1.73 1.17 -0.33
C ILE A 39 2.86 2.06 -0.84
N ILE A 40 2.93 2.24 -2.16
CA ILE A 40 3.91 3.11 -2.83
C ILE A 40 3.17 4.36 -3.29
N ASP A 41 3.35 5.46 -2.57
CA ASP A 41 2.72 6.73 -2.87
C ASP A 41 3.61 7.58 -3.78
N ASN A 42 3.07 7.89 -4.96
CA ASN A 42 3.76 8.63 -6.03
C ASN A 42 3.60 10.16 -5.89
N GLY A 43 3.60 10.65 -4.66
CA GLY A 43 3.53 12.08 -4.37
C GLY A 43 2.10 12.62 -4.26
N SER A 44 1.21 11.85 -3.63
CA SER A 44 -0.15 12.30 -3.34
C SER A 44 -0.16 13.58 -2.50
N THR A 45 -1.13 14.42 -2.82
CA THR A 45 -1.37 15.74 -2.23
C THR A 45 -2.71 15.82 -1.47
N ASP A 46 -3.52 14.77 -1.57
CA ASP A 46 -4.76 14.59 -0.81
C ASP A 46 -4.53 13.82 0.51
N ALA A 47 -5.59 13.28 1.13
CA ALA A 47 -5.48 12.55 2.39
C ALA A 47 -4.84 11.15 2.27
N THR A 48 -4.37 10.73 1.09
CA THR A 48 -3.80 9.39 0.84
C THR A 48 -2.65 9.05 1.79
N GLU A 49 -1.73 9.98 2.04
CA GLU A 49 -0.62 9.76 2.97
C GLU A 49 -1.11 9.50 4.40
N ALA A 50 -2.04 10.33 4.90
CA ALA A 50 -2.59 10.19 6.24
C ALA A 50 -3.34 8.85 6.41
N ILE A 51 -4.10 8.44 5.39
CA ILE A 51 -4.79 7.14 5.37
C ILE A 51 -3.77 5.99 5.37
N SER A 52 -2.70 6.09 4.57
CA SER A 52 -1.66 5.07 4.49
C SER A 52 -0.96 4.86 5.83
N ARG A 53 -0.56 5.94 6.51
CA ARG A 53 0.08 5.88 7.83
C ARG A 53 -0.83 5.23 8.87
N ARG A 54 -2.12 5.60 8.88
CA ARG A 54 -3.13 4.97 9.76
C ARG A 54 -3.28 3.47 9.50
N LEU A 55 -3.13 3.02 8.25
CA LEU A 55 -3.18 1.60 7.91
C LEU A 55 -1.94 0.86 8.43
N CYS A 56 -0.75 1.44 8.35
CA CYS A 56 0.47 0.87 8.92
C CYS A 56 0.39 0.70 10.45
N GLU A 57 -0.21 1.66 11.15
CA GLU A 57 -0.42 1.56 12.60
C GLU A 57 -1.39 0.44 12.98
N LYS A 58 -2.42 0.21 12.16
CA LYS A 58 -3.44 -0.81 12.42
C LYS A 58 -3.02 -2.23 12.00
N TYR A 59 -2.18 -2.35 10.98
CA TYR A 59 -1.85 -3.63 10.35
C TYR A 59 -0.34 -3.75 10.17
N LYS A 60 0.27 -4.66 10.94
CA LYS A 60 1.72 -4.95 10.88
C LYS A 60 2.18 -5.47 9.51
N GLU A 61 1.25 -6.00 8.72
CA GLU A 61 1.50 -6.50 7.37
C GLU A 61 1.56 -5.36 6.33
N VAL A 62 1.22 -4.13 6.70
CA VAL A 62 1.15 -2.97 5.79
C VAL A 62 2.32 -2.01 6.05
N GLU A 63 3.09 -1.75 5.01
CA GLU A 63 4.12 -0.71 4.97
C GLU A 63 3.73 0.41 4.00
N TYR A 64 4.32 1.58 4.20
CA TYR A 64 4.09 2.77 3.39
C TYR A 64 5.41 3.41 3.00
N LEU A 65 5.55 3.71 1.71
CA LEU A 65 6.69 4.39 1.13
C LEU A 65 6.17 5.54 0.25
N LYS A 66 6.58 6.77 0.55
CA LYS A 66 6.32 7.93 -0.31
C LYS A 66 7.53 8.22 -1.16
N THR A 67 7.35 8.30 -2.47
CA THR A 67 8.41 8.75 -3.37
C THR A 67 8.40 10.29 -3.46
N PRO A 68 9.55 10.95 -3.27
CA PRO A 68 9.61 12.42 -3.24
C PRO A 68 9.51 13.09 -4.62
N GLU A 69 9.47 12.35 -5.74
CA GLU A 69 9.51 12.95 -7.09
C GLU A 69 8.37 12.47 -8.02
N LYS A 70 7.78 13.43 -8.75
CA LYS A 70 6.98 13.20 -9.95
C LYS A 70 7.89 12.59 -11.04
N GLY A 71 7.96 11.27 -11.09
CA GLY A 71 8.70 10.55 -12.12
C GLY A 71 8.17 9.13 -12.26
N VAL A 72 7.53 8.86 -13.40
CA VAL A 72 6.88 7.57 -13.77
C VAL A 72 7.77 6.32 -13.67
N GLY A 73 9.06 6.47 -13.39
CA GLY A 73 10.05 5.39 -13.37
C GLY A 73 10.56 4.96 -12.00
N VAL A 74 10.15 5.58 -10.88
CA VAL A 74 10.71 5.22 -9.55
C VAL A 74 9.99 4.04 -8.91
N ALA A 75 8.67 3.90 -9.12
CA ALA A 75 7.87 2.84 -8.51
C ALA A 75 8.12 1.41 -9.07
N LEU A 76 8.86 1.28 -10.17
CA LEU A 76 9.07 0.01 -10.90
C LEU A 76 10.54 -0.36 -11.11
N ARG A 77 11.49 0.38 -10.52
CA ARG A 77 12.92 0.03 -10.61
C ARG A 77 13.28 -0.95 -9.48
N THR A 78 13.02 -2.22 -9.73
CA THR A 78 13.72 -3.38 -9.12
C THR A 78 14.89 -3.80 -9.98
#